data_AF-A0A419SEM1-F1
#
_entry.id   AF-A0A419SEM1-F1
#
_cell.length_a   1.000
_cell.length_b   1.000
_cell.length_c   1.000
_cell.angle_alpha   90.00
_cell.angle_beta   90.00
_cell.angle_gamma   90.00
#
_symmetry.space_group_name_H-M   'P 1'
#
loop_
_entity.id
_entity.type
_entity.pdbx_description
1 polymer ?
#
loop_
_entity_poly.entity_id
_entity_poly.type
_entity_poly.pdbx_seq_one_letter_code
_entity_poly.pdbx_strand_id
1 'polypeptide(L)'
;MKHIIWIAINVLFLLVSTIYIWVFQKPDTLFIGAGALLGQVAVVLFLINVNMYFIFLVIRKSTKRNVRVTLAKIARRMMKRHITIAVLATTIILIHAFIMLTQLGPLIGFFGPKMISGYVGLVVLTLTLIGGYRRHRKATGFRRRFHLTMAMIFTAVFVIHLFMPF
;
A
#
# COMPACT_ATOMS: atom_id res chain seq x y z
N MET A 1 -11.74 22.20 1.44
CA MET A 1 -12.69 21.07 1.39
C MET A 1 -12.03 19.81 0.82
N LYS A 2 -11.81 19.65 -0.49
CA LYS A 2 -11.29 18.37 -1.08
C LYS A 2 -9.98 17.83 -0.46
N HIS A 3 -9.03 18.70 -0.12
CA HIS A 3 -7.77 18.28 0.52
C HIS A 3 -7.93 17.88 2.00
N ILE A 4 -8.89 18.47 2.73
CA ILE A 4 -9.17 18.12 4.12
C ILE A 4 -9.79 16.73 4.18
N ILE A 5 -10.76 16.45 3.30
CA ILE A 5 -11.40 15.14 3.17
C ILE A 5 -10.34 14.07 2.86
N TRP A 6 -9.43 14.35 1.93
CA TRP A 6 -8.33 13.42 1.59
C TRP A 6 -7.41 13.12 2.78
N ILE A 7 -7.03 14.14 3.56
CA ILE A 7 -6.22 13.94 4.78
C ILE A 7 -7.00 13.12 5.81
N ALA A 8 -8.28 13.47 6.04
CA ALA A 8 -9.14 12.77 6.98
C ALA A 8 -9.31 11.28 6.62
N ILE A 9 -9.49 10.95 5.34
CA ILE A 9 -9.58 9.56 4.86
C ILE A 9 -8.29 8.79 5.17
N ASN A 10 -7.11 9.39 4.97
CA ASN A 10 -5.84 8.72 5.26
C ASN A 10 -5.64 8.48 6.76
N VAL A 11 -5.95 9.47 7.59
CA VAL A 11 -5.85 9.36 9.05
C VAL A 11 -6.84 8.30 9.55
N LEU A 12 -8.09 8.36 9.09
CA LEU A 12 -9.12 7.38 9.46
C LEU A 12 -8.72 5.97 9.02
N PHE A 13 -8.21 5.80 7.80
CA PHE A 13 -7.75 4.50 7.32
C PHE A 13 -6.62 3.94 8.20
N LEU A 14 -5.65 4.77 8.60
CA LEU A 14 -4.58 4.36 9.51
C LEU A 14 -5.12 3.95 10.88
N LEU A 15 -6.03 4.74 11.46
CA LEU A 15 -6.66 4.42 12.75
C LEU A 15 -7.45 3.12 12.68
N VAL A 16 -8.32 2.96 11.68
CA VAL A 16 -9.14 1.76 11.49
C VAL A 16 -8.26 0.54 11.26
N SER A 17 -7.22 0.64 10.43
CA SER A 17 -6.28 -0.48 10.20
C SER A 17 -5.55 -0.89 11.48
N THR A 18 -5.11 0.08 12.28
CA THR A 18 -4.43 -0.16 13.56
C THR A 18 -5.37 -0.85 14.53
N ILE A 19 -6.58 -0.31 14.73
CA ILE A 19 -7.57 -0.89 15.63
C ILE A 19 -7.92 -2.31 15.17
N TYR A 20 -8.15 -2.49 13.87
CA TYR A 20 -8.49 -3.80 13.31
C TYR A 20 -7.42 -4.86 13.57
N ILE A 21 -6.15 -4.55 13.27
CA ILE A 21 -5.05 -5.50 13.46
C ILE A 21 -4.84 -5.83 14.95
N TRP A 22 -4.81 -4.82 15.81
CA TRP A 22 -4.38 -5.00 17.20
C TRP A 22 -5.50 -5.39 18.16
N VAL A 23 -6.76 -5.07 17.86
CA VAL A 23 -7.92 -5.38 18.72
C VAL A 23 -8.70 -6.58 18.22
N PHE A 24 -9.00 -6.64 16.92
CA PHE A 24 -9.88 -7.68 16.36
C PHE A 24 -9.13 -8.92 15.89
N GLN A 25 -7.96 -8.75 15.27
CA GLN A 25 -7.13 -9.86 14.82
C GLN A 25 -6.26 -10.46 15.94
N LYS A 26 -5.85 -9.64 16.91
CA LYS A 26 -5.13 -10.00 18.14
C LYS A 26 -4.06 -11.10 17.93
N PRO A 27 -2.84 -10.75 17.50
CA PRO A 27 -1.76 -11.71 17.34
C PRO A 27 -1.45 -12.49 18.63
N ASP A 28 -1.55 -13.83 18.57
CA ASP A 28 -1.42 -14.68 19.78
C ASP A 28 0.02 -15.00 20.17
N THR A 29 0.98 -14.85 19.26
CA THR A 29 2.40 -15.15 19.50
C THR A 29 3.30 -13.96 19.18
N LEU A 30 4.48 -13.91 19.79
CA LEU A 30 5.48 -12.85 19.53
C LEU A 30 5.81 -12.74 18.03
N PHE A 31 5.97 -13.86 17.33
CA PHE A 31 6.32 -13.86 15.91
C PHE A 31 5.16 -13.37 15.04
N ILE A 32 3.93 -13.82 15.30
CA ILE A 32 2.75 -13.32 14.56
C ILE A 32 2.56 -11.83 14.85
N GLY A 33 2.79 -11.38 16.10
CA GLY A 33 2.78 -9.97 16.48
C GLY A 33 3.83 -9.13 15.75
N ALA A 34 5.06 -9.64 15.63
CA ALA A 34 6.11 -8.99 14.84
C ALA A 34 5.73 -8.90 13.36
N GLY A 35 5.15 -9.96 12.80
CA GLY A 35 4.62 -9.95 11.45
C GLY A 35 3.47 -8.94 11.27
N ALA A 36 2.55 -8.84 12.23
CA ALA A 36 1.48 -7.84 12.21
C ALA A 36 2.02 -6.40 12.26
N LEU A 37 3.04 -6.14 13.08
CA LEU A 37 3.74 -4.86 13.12
C LEU A 37 4.40 -4.52 11.77
N LEU A 38 5.09 -5.47 11.14
CA LEU A 38 5.65 -5.28 9.80
C LEU A 38 4.55 -4.99 8.77
N GLY A 39 3.40 -5.67 8.87
CA GLY A 39 2.21 -5.37 8.09
C GLY A 39 1.74 -3.93 8.27
N GLN A 40 1.65 -3.44 9.51
CA GLN A 40 1.27 -2.06 9.82
C GLN A 40 2.28 -1.04 9.25
N VAL A 41 3.58 -1.30 9.35
CA VAL A 41 4.61 -0.44 8.75
C VAL A 41 4.47 -0.43 7.22
N ALA A 42 4.22 -1.59 6.60
CA ALA A 42 3.96 -1.69 5.18
C ALA A 42 2.72 -0.89 4.76
N VAL A 43 1.64 -0.90 5.54
CA VAL A 43 0.43 -0.05 5.31
C VAL A 43 0.82 1.42 5.20
N VAL A 44 1.63 1.92 6.14
CA VAL A 44 2.07 3.33 6.14
C VAL A 44 2.87 3.67 4.89
N LEU A 45 3.87 2.84 4.55
CA LEU A 45 4.72 3.07 3.38
C LEU A 45 3.93 2.97 2.06
N PHE A 46 2.99 2.02 1.99
CA PHE A 46 2.08 1.86 0.88
C PHE A 46 1.18 3.10 0.71
N LEU A 47 0.59 3.60 1.79
CA LEU A 47 -0.23 4.82 1.76
C LEU A 47 0.57 6.01 1.26
N ILE A 48 1.81 6.19 1.71
CA ILE A 48 2.68 7.26 1.20
C ILE A 48 2.87 7.14 -0.33
N ASN A 49 3.04 5.91 -0.85
CA ASN A 49 3.21 5.66 -2.28
C ASN A 49 1.93 5.94 -3.09
N VAL A 50 0.79 5.38 -2.68
CA VAL A 50 -0.50 5.54 -3.41
C VAL A 50 -1.02 6.99 -3.34
N ASN A 51 -0.73 7.70 -2.25
CA ASN A 51 -1.13 9.10 -2.09
C ASN A 51 -0.58 10.05 -3.16
N MET A 52 0.52 9.67 -3.82
CA MET A 52 1.04 10.45 -4.94
C MET A 52 0.00 10.63 -6.05
N TYR A 53 -0.82 9.60 -6.35
CA TYR A 53 -1.91 9.70 -7.33
C TYR A 53 -2.97 10.73 -6.91
N PHE A 54 -3.42 10.65 -5.65
CA PHE A 54 -4.42 11.57 -5.11
C PHE A 54 -3.92 13.01 -5.06
N ILE A 55 -2.66 13.23 -4.72
CA ILE A 55 -2.03 14.56 -4.79
C ILE A 55 -2.11 15.11 -6.22
N PHE A 56 -1.76 14.33 -7.23
CA PHE A 56 -1.88 14.75 -8.64
C PHE A 56 -3.33 15.04 -9.04
N LEU A 57 -4.28 14.25 -8.55
CA LEU A 57 -5.71 14.47 -8.79
C LEU A 57 -6.17 15.80 -8.19
N VAL A 58 -5.79 16.09 -6.94
CA VAL A 58 -6.12 17.35 -6.26
C VAL A 58 -5.47 18.54 -6.97
N ILE A 59 -4.21 18.42 -7.42
CA ILE A 59 -3.55 19.48 -8.22
C ILE A 59 -4.34 19.76 -9.51
N ARG A 60 -4.81 18.72 -10.22
CA ARG A 60 -5.56 18.88 -11.48
C ARG A 60 -6.95 19.49 -11.27
N LYS A 61 -7.60 19.20 -10.14
CA LYS A 61 -8.99 19.62 -9.86
C LYS A 61 -9.11 20.88 -8.98
N SER A 62 -8.02 21.36 -8.39
CA SER A 62 -8.03 22.56 -7.55
C SER A 62 -8.03 23.83 -8.39
N THR A 63 -8.93 24.77 -8.09
CA THR A 63 -8.93 26.12 -8.69
C THR A 63 -7.97 27.07 -7.99
N LYS A 64 -7.62 26.82 -6.72
CA LYS A 64 -6.75 27.68 -5.91
C LYS A 64 -5.27 27.51 -6.30
N ARG A 65 -4.64 28.58 -6.83
CA ARG A 65 -3.23 28.61 -7.27
C ARG A 65 -2.26 28.21 -6.14
N ASN A 66 -2.42 28.78 -4.96
CA ASN A 66 -1.53 28.50 -3.81
C ASN A 66 -1.52 27.01 -3.44
N VAL A 67 -2.69 26.36 -3.43
CA VAL A 67 -2.81 24.91 -3.17
C VAL A 67 -2.08 24.09 -4.25
N ARG A 68 -2.26 24.44 -5.53
CA ARG A 68 -1.58 23.74 -6.64
C ARG A 68 -0.06 23.85 -6.54
N VAL A 69 0.46 25.03 -6.25
CA VAL A 69 1.90 25.27 -6.13
C VAL A 69 2.50 24.49 -4.96
N THR A 70 1.86 24.54 -3.78
CA THR A 70 2.31 23.81 -2.59
C THR A 70 2.31 22.30 -2.82
N LEU A 71 1.21 21.75 -3.35
CA LEU A 71 1.10 20.32 -3.64
C LEU A 71 2.07 19.88 -4.75
N ALA A 72 2.34 20.72 -5.76
CA ALA A 72 3.33 20.42 -6.79
C ALA A 72 4.76 20.34 -6.22
N LYS A 73 5.12 21.20 -5.26
CA LYS A 73 6.40 21.12 -4.54
C LYS A 73 6.51 19.81 -3.74
N ILE A 74 5.43 19.40 -3.07
CA ILE A 74 5.35 18.13 -2.34
C ILE A 74 5.47 16.94 -3.30
N ALA A 75 4.67 16.91 -4.36
CA ALA A 75 4.65 15.84 -5.35
C ALA A 75 6.03 15.63 -6.00
N ARG A 76 6.78 16.70 -6.28
CA ARG A 76 8.16 16.59 -6.80
C ARG A 76 9.09 15.88 -5.82
N ARG A 77 8.99 16.17 -4.52
CA ARG A 77 9.79 15.49 -3.48
C ARG A 77 9.39 14.01 -3.35
N MET A 78 8.09 13.73 -3.32
CA MET A 78 7.59 12.35 -3.25
C MET A 78 7.98 11.54 -4.49
N MET A 79 7.88 12.09 -5.69
CA MET A 79 8.27 11.42 -6.93
C MET A 79 9.76 11.05 -6.97
N LYS A 80 10.65 11.79 -6.28
CA LYS A 80 12.05 11.38 -6.18
C LYS A 80 12.24 10.17 -5.25
N ARG A 81 11.42 10.04 -4.21
CA ARG A 81 11.54 9.00 -3.18
C ARG A 81 10.62 7.80 -3.39
N HIS A 82 9.63 7.88 -4.28
CA HIS A 82 8.58 6.87 -4.41
C HIS A 82 9.13 5.46 -4.70
N ILE A 83 10.19 5.35 -5.53
CA ILE A 83 10.82 4.07 -5.84
C ILE A 83 11.48 3.50 -4.58
N THR A 84 12.28 4.29 -3.86
CA THR A 84 12.93 3.86 -2.62
C THR A 84 11.92 3.42 -1.56
N ILE A 85 10.83 4.18 -1.40
CA ILE A 85 9.74 3.82 -0.48
C ILE A 85 9.04 2.54 -0.92
N ALA A 86 8.81 2.35 -2.23
CA ALA A 86 8.17 1.14 -2.76
C ALA A 86 9.05 -0.09 -2.57
N VAL A 87 10.37 0.03 -2.78
CA VAL A 87 11.33 -1.05 -2.53
C VAL A 87 11.37 -1.39 -1.04
N LEU A 88 11.47 -0.39 -0.16
CA LEU A 88 11.44 -0.62 1.29
C LEU A 88 10.14 -1.30 1.75
N ALA A 89 8.99 -0.81 1.26
CA ALA A 89 7.68 -1.41 1.55
C ALA A 89 7.63 -2.86 1.07
N THR A 90 8.13 -3.14 -0.13
CA THR A 90 8.18 -4.49 -0.69
C THR A 90 9.03 -5.41 0.17
N THR A 91 10.23 -4.97 0.58
CA THR A 91 11.10 -5.76 1.46
C THR A 91 10.39 -6.10 2.77
N ILE A 92 9.72 -5.13 3.39
CA ILE A 92 8.95 -5.35 4.63
C ILE A 92 7.79 -6.32 4.38
N ILE A 93 7.08 -6.20 3.26
CA ILE A 93 6.00 -7.13 2.87
C ILE A 93 6.53 -8.56 2.70
N LEU A 94 7.71 -8.74 2.11
CA LEU A 94 8.31 -10.08 1.94
C LEU A 94 8.67 -10.71 3.28
N ILE A 95 9.23 -9.93 4.22
CA ILE A 95 9.52 -10.41 5.58
C ILE A 95 8.21 -10.74 6.32
N HIS A 96 7.21 -9.86 6.22
CA HIS A 96 5.86 -10.11 6.75
C HIS A 96 5.27 -11.41 6.19
N ALA A 97 5.30 -11.61 4.87
CA ALA A 97 4.79 -12.80 4.22
C ALA A 97 5.53 -14.06 4.66
N PHE A 98 6.85 -14.01 4.81
CA PHE A 98 7.65 -15.13 5.32
C PHE A 98 7.23 -15.54 6.74
N ILE A 99 7.07 -14.57 7.64
CA ILE A 99 6.62 -14.84 9.01
C ILE A 99 5.19 -15.41 8.99
N MET A 100 4.28 -14.81 8.23
CA MET A 100 2.90 -15.31 8.15
C MET A 100 2.84 -16.72 7.56
N LEU A 101 3.65 -17.03 6.54
CA LEU A 101 3.69 -18.37 5.95
C LEU A 101 4.22 -19.42 6.92
N THR A 102 5.25 -19.09 7.69
CA THR A 102 5.90 -20.06 8.59
C THR A 102 5.19 -20.19 9.93
N GLN A 103 4.51 -19.13 10.40
CA GLN A 103 3.92 -19.07 11.74
C GLN A 103 2.40 -19.12 11.73
N LEU A 104 1.74 -18.36 10.84
CA LEU A 104 0.28 -18.28 10.78
C LEU A 104 -0.31 -19.37 9.86
N GLY A 105 0.33 -19.65 8.73
CA GLY A 105 -0.10 -20.65 7.75
C GLY A 105 -0.36 -22.04 8.34
N PRO A 106 0.49 -22.58 9.22
CA PRO A 106 0.23 -23.85 9.90
C PRO A 106 -0.97 -23.83 10.85
N LEU A 107 -1.34 -22.65 11.38
CA LEU A 107 -2.43 -22.51 12.35
C LEU A 107 -3.80 -22.39 11.68
N ILE A 108 -3.90 -21.59 10.61
CA ILE A 108 -5.17 -21.30 9.91
C ILE A 108 -5.32 -22.05 8.58
N GLY A 109 -4.30 -22.82 8.19
CA GLY A 109 -4.23 -23.52 6.91
C GLY A 109 -3.72 -22.65 5.76
N PHE A 110 -2.84 -23.22 4.94
CA PHE A 110 -2.22 -22.54 3.80
C PHE A 110 -3.18 -22.09 2.70
N PHE A 111 -4.39 -22.64 2.68
CA PHE A 111 -5.45 -22.32 1.72
C PHE A 111 -6.61 -21.52 2.37
N GLY A 112 -6.44 -21.05 3.61
CA GLY A 112 -7.41 -20.16 4.24
C GLY A 112 -7.58 -18.84 3.47
N PRO A 113 -8.73 -18.16 3.57
CA PRO A 113 -9.00 -16.91 2.86
C PRO A 113 -7.94 -15.82 3.09
N LYS A 114 -7.38 -15.73 4.31
CA LYS A 114 -6.29 -14.83 4.64
C LYS A 114 -5.02 -15.13 3.83
N MET A 115 -4.64 -16.41 3.76
CA MET A 115 -3.44 -16.84 3.05
C MET A 115 -3.60 -16.63 1.54
N ILE A 116 -4.74 -17.03 0.97
CA ILE A 116 -5.06 -16.84 -0.45
C ILE A 116 -5.02 -15.35 -0.82
N SER A 117 -5.69 -14.49 -0.06
CA SER A 117 -5.66 -13.05 -0.34
C SER A 117 -4.24 -12.46 -0.25
N GLY A 118 -3.38 -13.00 0.62
CA GLY A 118 -1.97 -12.66 0.70
C GLY A 118 -1.17 -13.05 -0.55
N TYR A 119 -1.37 -14.28 -1.06
CA TYR A 119 -0.74 -14.73 -2.30
C TYR A 119 -1.17 -13.88 -3.51
N VAL A 120 -2.46 -13.61 -3.63
CA VAL A 120 -2.99 -12.73 -4.67
C VAL A 120 -2.35 -11.34 -4.55
N GLY A 121 -2.22 -10.82 -3.33
CA GLY A 121 -1.50 -9.57 -3.04
C GLY A 121 -0.06 -9.59 -3.56
N LEU A 122 0.71 -10.64 -3.28
CA LEU A 122 2.10 -10.78 -3.74
C LEU A 122 2.23 -10.87 -5.26
N VAL A 123 1.33 -11.59 -5.93
CA VAL A 123 1.30 -11.69 -7.40
C VAL A 123 1.03 -10.30 -8.01
N VAL A 124 0.01 -9.60 -7.51
CA VAL A 124 -0.37 -8.28 -8.02
C VAL A 124 0.69 -7.21 -7.70
N LEU A 125 1.34 -7.30 -6.54
CA LEU A 125 2.50 -6.46 -6.20
C LEU A 125 3.64 -6.67 -7.19
N THR A 126 3.98 -7.92 -7.50
CA THR A 126 5.03 -8.27 -8.47
C THR A 126 4.74 -7.64 -9.84
N LEU A 127 3.50 -7.77 -10.34
CA LEU A 127 3.08 -7.15 -11.59
C LEU A 127 3.17 -5.61 -11.54
N THR A 128 2.80 -5.01 -10.40
CA THR A 128 2.91 -3.56 -10.17
C THR A 128 4.36 -3.07 -10.22
N LEU A 129 5.28 -3.82 -9.60
CA LEU A 129 6.72 -3.54 -9.59
C LEU A 129 7.33 -3.71 -10.98
N ILE A 130 6.98 -4.76 -11.72
CA ILE A 130 7.39 -4.93 -13.12
C ILE A 130 6.92 -3.74 -13.97
N GLY A 131 5.66 -3.32 -13.81
CA GLY A 131 5.13 -2.13 -14.46
C GLY A 131 5.91 -0.85 -14.10
N GLY A 132 6.26 -0.70 -12.82
CA GLY A 132 7.07 0.41 -12.31
C GLY A 132 8.48 0.44 -12.91
N TYR A 133 9.17 -0.69 -12.91
CA TYR A 133 10.50 -0.86 -13.48
C TYR A 133 10.51 -0.54 -14.99
N ARG A 134 9.56 -1.09 -15.75
CA ARG A 134 9.45 -0.83 -17.20
C ARG A 134 9.18 0.65 -17.49
N ARG A 135 8.39 1.32 -16.66
CA ARG A 135 8.14 2.77 -16.76
C ARG A 135 9.39 3.58 -16.43
N HIS A 136 10.16 3.18 -15.43
CA HIS A 136 11.40 3.85 -15.04
C HIS A 136 12.44 3.83 -16.18
N ARG A 137 12.56 2.70 -16.89
CA ARG A 137 13.45 2.57 -18.06
C ARG A 137 13.00 3.39 -19.27
N LYS A 138 11.70 3.41 -19.58
CA LYS A 138 11.12 4.25 -20.66
C LYS A 138 9.69 4.62 -20.34
N ALA A 139 9.42 5.92 -20.29
CA ALA A 139 8.09 6.44 -20.01
C ALA A 139 7.27 6.54 -21.30
N THR A 140 6.44 5.54 -21.58
CA THR A 140 5.40 5.61 -22.64
C THR A 140 4.01 5.76 -22.03
N GLY A 141 3.05 6.27 -22.81
CA GLY A 141 1.66 6.41 -22.37
C GLY A 141 1.05 5.09 -21.90
N PHE A 142 1.28 4.00 -22.65
CA PHE A 142 0.85 2.65 -22.29
C PHE A 142 1.44 2.19 -20.95
N ARG A 143 2.76 2.29 -20.77
CA ARG A 143 3.44 1.85 -19.53
C ARG A 143 2.98 2.62 -18.30
N ARG A 144 2.71 3.93 -18.46
CA ARG A 144 2.14 4.76 -17.41
C ARG A 144 0.74 4.29 -17.01
N ARG A 145 -0.13 4.00 -17.98
CA ARG A 145 -1.48 3.49 -17.71
C ARG A 145 -1.43 2.12 -17.05
N PHE A 146 -0.62 1.19 -17.59
CA PHE A 146 -0.45 -0.14 -17.02
C PHE A 146 -0.01 -0.11 -15.56
N HIS A 147 1.06 0.63 -15.23
CA HIS A 147 1.54 0.73 -13.85
C HIS A 147 0.48 1.36 -12.93
N LEU A 148 -0.25 2.39 -13.39
CA LEU A 148 -1.34 2.98 -12.61
C LEU A 148 -2.47 1.97 -12.37
N THR A 149 -2.92 1.28 -13.42
CA THR A 149 -3.98 0.26 -13.32
C THR A 149 -3.57 -0.84 -12.34
N MET A 150 -2.35 -1.38 -12.48
CA MET A 150 -1.85 -2.39 -11.55
C MET A 150 -1.73 -1.88 -10.12
N ALA A 151 -1.27 -0.65 -9.91
CA ALA A 151 -1.21 -0.06 -8.58
C ALA A 151 -2.61 0.11 -7.94
N MET A 152 -3.63 0.46 -8.73
CA MET A 152 -5.01 0.55 -8.24
C MET A 152 -5.61 -0.84 -7.95
N ILE A 153 -5.33 -1.85 -8.79
CA ILE A 153 -5.71 -3.25 -8.52
C ILE A 153 -5.03 -3.74 -7.23
N PHE A 154 -3.73 -3.49 -7.08
CA PHE A 154 -2.99 -3.81 -5.86
C PHE A 154 -3.60 -3.12 -4.64
N THR A 155 -4.00 -1.84 -4.78
CA THR A 155 -4.69 -1.11 -3.70
C THR A 155 -5.96 -1.83 -3.26
N ALA A 156 -6.80 -2.27 -4.19
CA ALA A 156 -8.02 -2.99 -3.85
C ALA A 156 -7.73 -4.34 -3.17
N VAL A 157 -6.82 -5.14 -3.75
CA VAL A 157 -6.42 -6.44 -3.17
C VAL A 157 -5.80 -6.27 -1.79
N PHE A 158 -4.97 -5.25 -1.60
CA PHE A 158 -4.35 -4.91 -0.33
C PHE A 158 -5.40 -4.59 0.75
N VAL A 159 -6.40 -3.77 0.43
CA VAL A 159 -7.49 -3.44 1.36
C VAL A 159 -8.30 -4.70 1.71
N ILE A 160 -8.61 -5.55 0.72
CA ILE A 160 -9.28 -6.83 0.95
C ILE A 160 -8.46 -7.70 1.89
N HIS A 161 -7.16 -7.87 1.61
CA HIS A 161 -6.26 -8.69 2.44
C HIS A 161 -6.13 -8.14 3.87
N LEU A 162 -6.02 -6.81 4.02
CA LEU A 162 -5.92 -6.14 5.31
C LEU A 162 -7.12 -6.48 6.21
N PHE A 163 -8.33 -6.40 5.67
CA PHE A 163 -9.59 -6.63 6.40
C PHE A 163 -10.15 -8.06 6.27
N MET A 164 -9.39 -8.97 5.66
CA MET A 164 -9.72 -10.39 5.64
C MET A 164 -9.50 -10.97 7.05
N PRO A 165 -10.50 -11.61 7.66
CA PRO A 165 -10.33 -12.30 8.94
C PRO A 165 -9.38 -13.49 8.80
N PHE A 166 -8.84 -13.92 9.94
CA PHE A 166 -8.07 -15.17 10.07
C PHE A 166 -8.99 -16.38 9.99
#